data_AF-A0A919EW88-F1
#
_entry.id   AF-A0A919EW88-F1
#
_cell.length_a   1.000
_cell.length_b   1.000
_cell.length_c   1.000
_cell.angle_alpha   90.00
_cell.angle_beta   90.00
_cell.angle_gamma   90.00
#
_symmetry.space_group_name_H-M   'P 1'
#
loop_
_entity.id
_entity.type
_entity.pdbx_description
1 polymer ?
#
loop_
_entity_poly.entity_id
_entity_poly.type
_entity_poly.pdbx_seq_one_letter_code
_entity_poly.pdbx_strand_id
1 'polypeptide(L)'
;MSPQRYFHFVTIDLLVTGLRSSVPPDLRVAREMTVVLDSRNGPEPDICVIKAAAKKGLRQTYFEGKDVVLAVEVISPESEARDRLTKTHKYAAAGIRYYWVVEMAEPDDYPVVEVFELSEKSGTYRSTGIHRDRLKVDKPYPIDIDLTAIDNL
;
A
#
# COMPACT_ATOMS: atom_id res chain seq x y z
N MET A 1 18.13 0.23 -9.35
CA MET A 1 16.73 0.16 -9.82
C MET A 1 16.69 -0.88 -10.93
N SER A 2 16.12 -2.05 -10.66
CA SER A 2 15.79 -2.99 -11.74
C SER A 2 14.60 -2.44 -12.54
N PRO A 3 14.46 -2.80 -13.83
CA PRO A 3 13.29 -2.43 -14.61
C PRO A 3 12.00 -2.93 -13.94
N GLN A 4 10.97 -2.08 -13.90
CA GLN A 4 9.67 -2.49 -13.39
C GLN A 4 8.99 -3.45 -14.38
N ARG A 5 8.41 -4.55 -13.85
CA ARG A 5 7.61 -5.49 -14.66
C ARG A 5 6.24 -4.87 -14.95
N TYR A 6 5.62 -5.24 -16.07
CA TYR A 6 4.28 -4.77 -16.44
C TYR A 6 3.25 -5.02 -15.32
N PHE A 7 3.34 -6.17 -14.64
CA PHE A 7 2.56 -6.50 -13.45
C PHE A 7 2.53 -5.39 -12.39
N HIS A 8 3.67 -4.76 -12.11
CA HIS A 8 3.74 -3.72 -11.08
C HIS A 8 2.86 -2.52 -11.45
N PHE A 9 2.97 -2.07 -12.70
CA PHE A 9 2.17 -0.95 -13.21
C PHE A 9 0.67 -1.27 -13.21
N VAL A 10 0.26 -2.40 -13.80
CA VAL A 10 -1.15 -2.74 -13.96
C VAL A 10 -1.81 -3.09 -12.60
N THR A 11 -1.06 -3.67 -11.67
CA THR A 11 -1.53 -3.91 -10.29
C THR A 11 -1.76 -2.61 -9.54
N ILE A 12 -0.89 -1.61 -9.72
CA ILE A 12 -1.10 -0.28 -9.13
C ILE A 12 -2.40 0.34 -9.66
N ASP A 13 -2.64 0.29 -10.97
CA ASP A 13 -3.85 0.86 -11.57
C ASP A 13 -5.12 0.16 -11.10
N LEU A 14 -5.09 -1.17 -11.00
CA LEU A 14 -6.17 -1.98 -10.41
C LEU A 14 -6.49 -1.54 -8.98
N LEU A 15 -5.49 -1.51 -8.11
CA LEU A 15 -5.66 -1.22 -6.70
C LEU A 15 -6.05 0.24 -6.46
N VAL A 16 -5.49 1.19 -7.20
CA VAL A 16 -5.87 2.61 -7.12
C VAL A 16 -7.34 2.78 -7.52
N THR A 17 -7.78 2.12 -8.59
CA THR A 17 -9.18 2.15 -9.04
C THR A 17 -10.11 1.57 -7.97
N GLY A 18 -9.77 0.38 -7.45
CA GLY A 18 -10.54 -0.29 -6.40
C GLY A 18 -10.62 0.52 -5.11
N LEU A 19 -9.49 1.04 -4.60
CA LEU A 19 -9.45 1.89 -3.41
C LEU A 19 -10.28 3.17 -3.59
N ARG A 20 -10.20 3.82 -4.76
CA ARG A 20 -10.96 5.05 -5.04
C ARG A 20 -12.46 4.81 -5.16
N SER A 21 -12.90 3.60 -5.49
CA SER A 21 -14.33 3.29 -5.67
C SER A 21 -15.15 3.40 -4.38
N SER A 22 -14.54 3.18 -3.21
CA SER A 22 -15.21 3.21 -1.91
C SER A 22 -14.56 4.16 -0.88
N VAL A 23 -13.53 4.92 -1.26
CA VAL A 23 -12.81 5.81 -0.33
C VAL A 23 -13.76 6.86 0.27
N PRO A 24 -13.82 7.00 1.60
CA PRO A 24 -14.69 7.98 2.24
C PRO A 24 -14.17 9.42 2.04
N PRO A 25 -15.05 10.45 2.20
CA PRO A 25 -14.70 11.85 1.90
C PRO A 25 -13.55 12.44 2.74
N ASP A 26 -13.24 11.86 3.89
CA ASP A 26 -12.18 12.25 4.81
C ASP A 26 -10.82 11.59 4.48
N LEU A 27 -10.75 10.71 3.48
CA LEU A 27 -9.53 10.06 3.00
C LEU A 27 -9.24 10.34 1.52
N ARG A 28 -7.99 10.19 1.09
CA ARG A 28 -7.58 10.29 -0.32
C ARG A 28 -6.58 9.20 -0.67
N VAL A 29 -6.66 8.69 -1.91
CA VAL A 29 -5.69 7.76 -2.48
C VAL A 29 -4.65 8.54 -3.28
N ALA A 30 -3.38 8.40 -2.92
CA ALA A 30 -2.23 8.92 -3.65
C ALA A 30 -1.31 7.76 -4.06
N ARG A 31 -0.47 8.00 -5.06
CA ARG A 31 0.50 7.04 -5.59
C ARG A 31 1.85 7.73 -5.73
N GLU A 32 2.93 6.98 -5.59
CA GLU A 32 4.29 7.42 -5.94
C GLU A 32 4.66 8.79 -5.31
N MET A 33 4.29 8.98 -4.04
CA MET A 33 4.51 10.23 -3.30
C MET A 33 5.38 9.95 -2.08
N THR A 34 6.37 10.80 -1.82
CA THR A 34 7.26 10.66 -0.67
C THR A 34 6.46 10.73 0.64
N VAL A 35 6.69 9.78 1.54
CA VAL A 35 6.16 9.79 2.91
C VAL A 35 7.31 10.03 3.87
N VAL A 36 7.35 11.23 4.45
CA VAL A 36 8.39 11.61 5.42
C VAL A 36 8.07 10.97 6.76
N LEU A 37 8.91 10.01 7.17
CA LEU A 37 8.82 9.33 8.48
C LEU A 37 9.68 10.05 9.51
N ASP A 38 10.86 10.53 9.11
CA ASP A 38 11.77 11.37 9.91
C ASP A 38 12.75 12.13 8.99
N SER A 39 13.72 12.85 9.58
CA SER A 39 14.69 13.69 8.85
C SER A 39 15.62 12.93 7.89
N ARG A 40 15.68 11.60 7.97
CA ARG A 40 16.54 10.74 7.14
C ARG A 40 15.76 9.67 6.37
N ASN A 41 14.45 9.56 6.58
CA ASN A 41 13.61 8.51 6.01
C ASN A 41 12.40 9.10 5.30
N GLY A 42 12.43 9.05 3.96
CA GLY A 42 11.31 9.40 3.09
C GLY A 42 11.05 8.30 2.05
N PRO A 43 10.54 7.13 2.43
CA PRO A 43 10.11 6.13 1.45
C PRO A 43 8.98 6.64 0.56
N GLU A 44 8.88 6.05 -0.63
CA GLU A 44 7.81 6.29 -1.60
C GLU A 44 7.03 4.98 -1.74
N PRO A 45 5.94 4.78 -0.96
CA PRO A 45 5.07 3.65 -1.19
C PRO A 45 4.40 3.79 -2.56
N ASP A 46 4.19 2.66 -3.23
CA ASP A 46 3.53 2.62 -4.54
C ASP A 46 2.14 3.25 -4.48
N ILE A 47 1.40 2.94 -3.40
CA ILE A 47 0.09 3.53 -3.10
C ILE A 47 0.03 3.88 -1.61
N CYS A 48 -0.58 5.02 -1.29
CA CYS A 48 -0.98 5.34 0.06
C CYS A 48 -2.41 5.88 0.15
N VAL A 49 -3.09 5.55 1.25
CA VAL A 49 -4.30 6.24 1.66
C VAL A 49 -3.94 7.21 2.76
N ILE A 50 -4.29 8.47 2.58
CA ILE A 50 -4.00 9.56 3.50
C ILE A 50 -5.28 10.19 4.04
N LYS A 51 -5.17 10.89 5.17
CA LYS A 51 -6.19 11.85 5.60
C LYS A 51 -6.36 12.95 4.54
N ALA A 52 -7.59 13.24 4.13
CA ALA A 52 -7.88 14.26 3.12
C ALA A 52 -7.34 15.64 3.50
N ALA A 53 -7.35 15.98 4.79
CA ALA A 53 -6.81 17.23 5.32
C ALA A 53 -5.29 17.39 5.11
N ALA A 54 -4.56 16.31 4.85
CA ALA A 54 -3.12 16.34 4.58
C ALA A 54 -2.79 16.80 3.16
N LYS A 55 -3.75 16.74 2.23
CA LYS A 55 -3.59 17.28 0.87
C LYS A 55 -3.75 18.80 0.89
N LYS A 56 -2.66 19.53 0.68
CA LYS A 56 -2.60 21.00 0.71
C LYS A 56 -2.65 21.65 -0.67
N GLY A 57 -2.36 20.92 -1.74
CA GLY A 57 -2.42 21.46 -3.10
C GLY A 57 -1.68 20.59 -4.12
N LEU A 58 -1.69 21.01 -5.38
CA LEU A 58 -1.07 20.27 -6.49
C LEU A 58 0.47 20.41 -6.53
N ARG A 59 1.03 21.35 -5.77
CA ARG A 59 2.49 21.56 -5.67
C ARG A 59 3.13 20.78 -4.52
N GLN A 60 2.32 20.06 -3.74
CA GLN A 60 2.81 19.26 -2.63
C GLN A 60 3.63 18.08 -3.17
N THR A 61 4.76 17.80 -2.54
CA THR A 61 5.70 16.75 -2.97
C THR A 61 5.83 15.61 -1.95
N TYR A 62 5.23 15.74 -0.78
CA TYR A 62 5.28 14.71 0.26
C TYR A 62 4.06 14.74 1.19
N PHE A 63 3.87 13.65 1.92
CA PHE A 63 2.99 13.54 3.08
C PHE A 63 3.80 13.21 4.33
N GLU A 64 3.29 13.59 5.51
CA GLU A 64 3.87 13.14 6.77
C GLU A 64 3.37 11.72 7.10
N GLY A 65 4.22 10.87 7.69
CA GLY A 65 3.83 9.50 8.08
C GLY A 65 2.56 9.45 8.94
N LYS A 66 2.37 10.43 9.83
CA LYS A 66 1.18 10.55 10.71
C LYS A 66 -0.15 10.76 9.95
N ASP A 67 -0.07 11.18 8.69
CA ASP A 67 -1.22 11.43 7.83
C ASP A 67 -1.53 10.24 6.93
N VAL A 68 -0.62 9.26 6.85
CA VAL A 68 -0.81 8.01 6.12
C VAL A 68 -1.56 7.00 6.99
N VAL A 69 -2.67 6.50 6.46
CA VAL A 69 -3.52 5.50 7.11
C VAL A 69 -3.17 4.10 6.62
N LEU A 70 -2.93 3.96 5.31
CA LEU A 70 -2.54 2.72 4.65
C LEU A 70 -1.36 3.00 3.71
N ALA A 71 -0.32 2.17 3.78
CA ALA A 71 0.73 2.08 2.76
C ALA A 71 0.65 0.73 2.04
N VAL A 72 0.85 0.71 0.73
CA VAL A 72 0.81 -0.50 -0.11
C VAL A 72 2.09 -0.56 -0.93
N GLU A 73 2.70 -1.74 -0.98
CA GLU A 73 3.90 -2.02 -1.77
C GLU A 73 3.62 -3.20 -2.71
N VAL A 74 3.87 -3.01 -4.00
CA VAL A 74 3.78 -4.03 -5.05
C VAL A 74 5.18 -4.55 -5.33
N ILE A 75 5.49 -5.67 -4.68
CA ILE A 75 6.83 -6.26 -4.64
C ILE A 75 7.03 -7.16 -5.85
N SER A 76 8.18 -7.01 -6.52
CA SER A 76 8.68 -7.98 -7.50
C SER A 76 9.51 -9.06 -6.80
N PRO A 77 9.64 -10.27 -7.38
CA PRO A 77 10.50 -11.33 -6.83
C PRO A 77 11.96 -10.90 -6.60
N GLU A 78 12.42 -9.87 -7.33
CA GLU A 78 13.78 -9.31 -7.27
C GLU A 78 13.96 -8.27 -6.17
N SER A 79 12.87 -7.68 -5.66
CA SER A 79 12.92 -6.79 -4.49
C SER A 79 13.30 -7.63 -3.25
N GLU A 80 14.55 -7.50 -2.82
CA GLU A 80 15.13 -8.32 -1.75
C GLU A 80 14.26 -8.34 -0.49
N ALA A 81 14.18 -9.50 0.16
CA ALA A 81 13.58 -9.68 1.48
C ALA A 81 14.07 -8.64 2.51
N ARG A 82 15.29 -8.11 2.33
CA ARG A 82 15.86 -7.03 3.14
C ARG A 82 15.10 -5.71 2.99
N ASP A 83 14.78 -5.28 1.77
CA ASP A 83 14.05 -4.03 1.54
C ASP A 83 12.64 -4.12 2.13
N ARG A 84 11.97 -5.26 1.91
CA ARG A 84 10.67 -5.57 2.53
C ARG A 84 10.74 -5.47 4.05
N LEU A 85 11.71 -6.13 4.69
CA LEU A 85 11.87 -6.09 6.14
C LEU A 85 12.17 -4.67 6.65
N THR A 86 13.01 -3.91 5.94
CA THR A 86 13.34 -2.53 6.29
C THR A 86 12.11 -1.61 6.19
N LYS A 87 11.33 -1.69 5.11
CA LYS A 87 10.11 -0.88 4.92
C LYS A 87 9.05 -1.22 5.98
N THR A 88 8.80 -2.51 6.23
CA THR A 88 7.86 -2.97 7.27
C THR A 88 8.19 -2.36 8.64
N HIS A 89 9.46 -2.37 9.06
CA HIS A 89 9.85 -1.75 10.34
C HIS A 89 9.72 -0.23 10.32
N LYS A 90 10.08 0.43 9.21
CA LYS A 90 10.00 1.89 9.08
C LYS A 90 8.56 2.38 9.17
N TYR A 91 7.63 1.76 8.45
CA TYR A 91 6.21 2.12 8.49
C TYR A 91 5.58 1.85 9.87
N ALA A 92 5.95 0.74 10.51
CA ALA A 92 5.50 0.44 11.87
C ALA A 92 6.00 1.49 12.88
N ALA A 93 7.29 1.86 12.81
CA ALA A 93 7.88 2.87 13.67
C ALA A 93 7.27 4.27 13.46
N ALA A 94 6.81 4.57 12.24
CA ALA A 94 6.09 5.80 11.93
C ALA A 94 4.61 5.77 12.33
N GLY A 95 4.09 4.65 12.84
CA GLY A 95 2.72 4.52 13.31
C GLY A 95 1.67 4.36 12.21
N ILE A 96 2.06 4.04 10.98
CA ILE A 96 1.11 3.81 9.89
C ILE A 96 0.28 2.58 10.24
N ARG A 97 -1.04 2.74 10.36
CA ARG A 97 -1.89 1.71 10.98
C ARG A 97 -2.01 0.46 10.12
N TYR A 98 -2.14 0.61 8.80
CA TYR A 98 -2.33 -0.49 7.88
C TYR A 98 -1.20 -0.54 6.87
N TYR A 99 -0.76 -1.74 6.54
CA TYR A 99 0.30 -1.96 5.56
C TYR A 99 -0.06 -3.18 4.72
N TRP A 100 0.00 -3.06 3.40
CA TRP A 100 -0.26 -4.16 2.48
C TRP A 100 0.97 -4.46 1.65
N VAL A 101 1.21 -5.75 1.45
CA VAL A 101 2.22 -6.27 0.53
C VAL A 101 1.49 -7.01 -0.57
N VAL A 102 1.82 -6.67 -1.81
CA VAL A 102 1.25 -7.29 -3.00
C VAL A 102 2.36 -7.99 -3.75
N GLU A 103 2.18 -9.28 -4.00
CA GLU A 103 3.12 -10.11 -4.73
C GLU A 103 2.41 -10.78 -5.91
N MET A 104 3.14 -11.06 -6.98
CA MET A 104 2.68 -11.90 -8.08
C MET A 104 2.76 -13.37 -7.63
N ALA A 105 1.66 -14.11 -7.76
CA ALA A 105 1.67 -15.54 -7.45
C ALA A 105 1.63 -16.40 -8.72
N GLU A 106 2.47 -17.42 -8.77
CA GLU A 106 2.37 -18.48 -9.77
C GLU A 106 1.20 -19.44 -9.44
N PRO A 107 0.58 -20.09 -10.44
CA PRO A 107 0.94 -20.10 -11.86
C PRO A 107 0.18 -19.10 -12.76
N ASP A 108 -0.78 -18.36 -12.22
CA ASP A 108 -1.67 -17.47 -12.97
C ASP A 108 -1.17 -16.01 -13.03
N ASP A 109 -0.07 -15.71 -12.32
CA ASP A 109 0.54 -14.37 -12.21
C ASP A 109 -0.43 -13.31 -11.65
N TYR A 110 -1.47 -13.75 -10.93
CA TYR A 110 -2.44 -12.86 -10.29
C TYR A 110 -1.87 -12.20 -9.03
N PRO A 111 -2.35 -11.00 -8.68
CA PRO A 111 -1.90 -10.32 -7.48
C PRO A 111 -2.46 -11.02 -6.23
N VAL A 112 -1.57 -11.26 -5.27
CA VAL A 112 -1.90 -11.74 -3.93
C VAL A 112 -1.59 -10.65 -2.94
N VAL A 113 -2.58 -10.28 -2.12
CA VAL A 113 -2.46 -9.18 -1.16
C VAL A 113 -2.41 -9.74 0.24
N GLU A 114 -1.26 -9.62 0.90
CA GLU A 114 -1.15 -9.81 2.34
C GLU A 114 -1.40 -8.49 3.06
N VAL A 115 -2.35 -8.51 4.00
CA VAL A 115 -2.76 -7.32 4.74
C VAL A 115 -2.26 -7.39 6.18
N PHE A 116 -1.74 -6.27 6.67
CA PHE A 116 -1.20 -6.14 8.02
C PHE A 116 -1.85 -5.00 8.79
N GLU A 117 -2.04 -5.19 10.09
CA GLU A 117 -2.44 -4.15 11.05
C GLU A 117 -1.35 -3.94 12.11
N LEU A 118 -1.03 -2.69 12.42
CA LEU A 118 -0.07 -2.33 13.45
C LEU A 118 -0.63 -2.67 14.84
N SER A 119 0.09 -3.51 15.58
CA SER A 119 -0.26 -3.88 16.94
C SER A 119 0.29 -2.84 17.93
N GLU A 120 -0.60 -2.06 18.55
CA GLU A 120 -0.24 -1.05 19.57
C GLU A 120 0.58 -1.64 20.72
N LYS A 121 0.31 -2.91 21.08
CA LYS A 121 1.02 -3.60 22.16
C LYS A 121 2.48 -3.90 21.83
N SER A 122 2.78 -4.24 20.58
CA SER A 122 4.12 -4.69 20.17
C SER A 122 4.89 -3.67 19.34
N GLY A 123 4.23 -2.63 18.81
CA GLY A 123 4.83 -1.70 17.84
C GLY A 123 5.22 -2.37 16.52
N THR A 124 4.63 -3.53 16.21
CA THR A 124 4.94 -4.32 15.01
C THR A 124 3.67 -4.70 14.27
N TYR A 125 3.80 -4.91 12.96
CA TYR A 125 2.71 -5.40 12.14
C TYR A 125 2.36 -6.85 12.45
N ARG A 126 1.07 -7.17 12.37
CA ARG A 126 0.54 -8.54 12.38
C ARG A 126 -0.24 -8.77 11.09
N SER A 127 0.03 -9.88 10.42
CA SER A 127 -0.77 -10.31 9.27
C SER A 127 -2.19 -10.58 9.74
N THR A 128 -3.17 -9.99 9.07
CA THR A 128 -4.61 -10.16 9.34
C THR A 128 -5.33 -10.90 8.22
N GLY A 129 -4.67 -11.19 7.11
CA GLY A 129 -5.22 -11.96 6.01
C GLY A 129 -4.31 -12.01 4.79
N ILE A 130 -4.51 -13.03 3.96
CA ILE A 130 -3.94 -13.15 2.62
C ILE A 130 -5.10 -13.33 1.65
N HIS A 131 -5.18 -12.46 0.65
CA HIS A 131 -6.30 -12.38 -0.28
C HIS A 131 -5.85 -12.77 -1.69
N ARG A 132 -6.63 -13.68 -2.31
CA ARG A 132 -6.51 -14.17 -3.69
C ARG A 132 -7.85 -13.98 -4.36
N ASP A 133 -7.85 -13.68 -5.65
CA ASP A 133 -9.02 -13.41 -6.52
C ASP A 133 -9.87 -12.20 -6.11
N ARG A 134 -10.02 -11.92 -4.82
CA ARG A 134 -10.80 -10.81 -4.28
C ARG A 134 -10.21 -10.33 -2.95
N LEU A 135 -9.88 -9.05 -2.90
CA LEU A 135 -9.50 -8.35 -1.68
C LEU A 135 -10.74 -7.75 -1.03
N LYS A 136 -11.16 -8.31 0.11
CA LYS A 136 -12.31 -7.81 0.87
C LYS A 136 -11.94 -7.62 2.34
N VAL A 137 -11.95 -6.37 2.79
CA VAL A 137 -11.58 -5.98 4.15
C VAL A 137 -12.45 -4.82 4.65
N ASP A 138 -12.67 -4.76 5.96
CA ASP A 138 -13.48 -3.69 6.58
C ASP A 138 -12.65 -2.46 7.01
N LYS A 139 -11.32 -2.58 6.98
CA LYS A 139 -10.36 -1.59 7.46
C LYS A 139 -9.33 -1.27 6.37
N PRO A 140 -8.85 0.00 6.25
CA PRO A 140 -9.22 1.17 7.05
C PRO A 140 -10.65 1.68 6.84
N TYR A 141 -11.30 1.25 5.77
CA TYR A 141 -12.70 1.43 5.44
C TYR A 141 -13.14 0.19 4.63
N PRO A 142 -14.44 -0.02 4.37
CA PRO A 142 -14.90 -1.12 3.53
C PRO A 142 -14.26 -1.05 2.13
N ILE A 143 -13.44 -2.05 1.81
CA ILE A 143 -12.74 -2.19 0.53
C ILE A 143 -13.08 -3.56 -0.03
N ASP A 144 -13.50 -3.58 -1.30
CA ASP A 144 -13.87 -4.78 -2.02
C ASP A 144 -13.36 -4.64 -3.46
N ILE A 145 -12.27 -5.34 -3.78
CA ILE A 145 -11.56 -5.27 -5.07
C ILE A 145 -11.51 -6.67 -5.65
N ASP A 146 -12.01 -6.83 -6.87
CA ASP A 146 -11.78 -8.02 -7.68
C ASP A 146 -10.34 -8.00 -8.21
N LEU A 147 -9.52 -8.93 -7.74
CA LEU A 147 -8.11 -9.03 -8.12
C LEU A 147 -7.93 -9.67 -9.50
N THR A 148 -8.92 -10.44 -9.97
CA THR A 148 -8.91 -11.06 -11.32
C THR A 148 -9.23 -10.04 -12.43
N ALA A 149 -9.77 -8.87 -12.07
CA ALA A 149 -10.04 -7.80 -13.01
C ALA A 149 -8.78 -7.25 -13.71
N ILE A 150 -7.58 -7.61 -13.24
CA ILE A 150 -6.29 -7.31 -13.86
C ILE A 150 -6.22 -7.75 -15.34
N ASP A 151 -6.96 -8.80 -15.72
CA ASP A 151 -7.01 -9.32 -17.10
C ASP A 151 -7.61 -8.35 -18.12
N ASN A 152 -8.29 -7.28 -17.64
CA ASN A 152 -9.04 -6.34 -18.48
C ASN A 152 -8.42 -4.93 -18.53
N LEU A 153 -7.18 -4.77 -18.06
CA LEU A 153 -6.48 -3.48 -17.95
C LEU A 153 -5.36 -3.31 -18.98
#